data_AF-A0A1F7VER3-F1
#
_entry.id   AF-A0A1F7VER3-F1
#
_cell.length_a   1.000
_cell.length_b   1.000
_cell.length_c   1.000
_cell.angle_alpha   90.00
_cell.angle_beta   90.00
_cell.angle_gamma   90.00
#
_symmetry.space_group_name_H-M   'P 1'
#
loop_
_entity.id
_entity.type
_entity.pdbx_description
1 polymer ?
#
loop_
_entity_poly.entity_id
_entity_poly.type
_entity_poly.pdbx_seq_one_letter_code
_entity_poly.pdbx_strand_id
1 'polypeptide(L)'
;MAGTLEPGETYESNIYEEANEELGIEDMKFEIGPKVRVADDYQRFCQFYFVKIDRPADAFVIQGVEVANVKWVKIQDLSRNILEHPDEFTPPMGRYAKILSR
;
A
#
# COMPACT_ATOMS: atom_id res chain seq x y z
N MET A 1 1.62 -3.52 0.59
CA MET A 1 2.73 -2.80 1.20
C MET A 1 2.19 -1.77 2.18
N ALA A 2 2.04 -2.23 3.41
CA ALA A 2 1.83 -1.40 4.57
C ALA A 2 2.58 -2.08 5.72
N GLY A 3 3.68 -1.46 6.16
CA GLY A 3 4.55 -2.00 7.20
C GLY A 3 4.44 -1.24 8.52
N THR A 4 5.02 -1.82 9.57
CA THR A 4 5.29 -1.15 10.84
C THR A 4 6.79 -0.97 10.98
N LEU A 5 7.22 0.18 11.51
CA LEU A 5 8.65 0.42 11.71
C LEU A 5 9.20 -0.39 12.87
N GLU A 6 10.32 -1.05 12.63
CA GLU A 6 11.17 -1.60 13.67
C GLU A 6 12.08 -0.52 14.30
N PRO A 7 12.60 -0.73 15.53
CA PRO A 7 13.50 0.21 16.17
C PRO A 7 14.74 0.52 15.33
N GLY A 8 14.87 1.79 14.94
CA GLY A 8 16.00 2.28 14.12
C GLY A 8 15.66 2.44 12.64
N GLU A 9 14.49 2.00 12.19
CA GLU A 9 14.04 2.19 10.82
C GLU A 9 13.45 3.58 10.57
N THR A 10 13.51 3.97 9.30
CA THR A 10 12.80 5.13 8.79
C THR A 10 11.62 4.67 7.93
N TYR A 11 10.62 5.54 7.75
CA TYR A 11 9.54 5.28 6.79
C TYR A 11 10.04 4.99 5.37
N GLU A 12 11.17 5.61 5.00
CA GLU A 12 11.76 5.42 3.68
C GLU A 12 12.43 4.05 3.56
N SER A 13 13.28 3.66 4.52
CA SER A 13 13.90 2.33 4.50
C SER A 13 12.84 1.21 4.53
N ASN A 14 11.82 1.36 5.38
CA ASN A 14 10.77 0.36 5.51
C ASN A 14 9.94 0.20 4.22
N ILE A 15 9.60 1.28 3.49
CA ILE A 15 8.87 1.10 2.22
C ILE A 15 9.70 0.40 1.14
N TYR A 16 11.03 0.56 1.13
CA TYR A 16 11.89 -0.17 0.19
C TYR A 16 12.00 -1.65 0.56
N GLU A 17 12.14 -1.96 1.84
CA GLU A 17 12.22 -3.33 2.36
C GLU A 17 10.92 -4.08 2.11
N GLU A 18 9.77 -3.54 2.55
CA GLU A 18 8.44 -4.14 2.34
C GLU A 18 8.12 -4.33 0.84
N ALA A 19 8.54 -3.40 -0.02
CA ALA A 19 8.34 -3.54 -1.46
C ALA A 19 9.19 -4.66 -2.08
N ASN A 20 10.40 -4.86 -1.58
CA ASN A 20 11.23 -5.98 -1.98
C ASN A 20 10.63 -7.30 -1.47
N GLU A 21 10.33 -7.38 -0.18
CA GLU A 21 9.90 -8.61 0.47
C GLU A 21 8.52 -9.08 0.00
N GLU A 22 7.52 -8.19 -0.06
CA GLU A 22 6.16 -8.57 -0.42
C GLU A 22 6.00 -8.85 -1.93
N LEU A 23 6.70 -8.07 -2.78
CA LEU A 23 6.39 -7.91 -4.21
C LEU A 23 7.60 -7.99 -5.16
N GLY A 24 8.83 -8.17 -4.65
CA GLY A 24 10.05 -8.20 -5.45
C GLY A 24 10.28 -6.90 -6.23
N ILE A 25 9.97 -5.75 -5.63
CA ILE A 25 10.19 -4.44 -6.25
C ILE A 25 11.58 -3.93 -5.85
N GLU A 26 12.47 -3.81 -6.83
CA GLU A 26 13.81 -3.24 -6.67
C GLU A 26 13.97 -2.00 -7.55
N ASP A 27 14.95 -1.14 -7.23
CA ASP A 27 15.38 0.00 -8.05
C ASP A 27 14.29 1.02 -8.42
N MET A 28 13.29 1.19 -7.56
CA MET A 28 12.27 2.22 -7.74
C MET A 28 12.58 3.48 -6.93
N LYS A 29 11.98 4.60 -7.32
CA LYS A 29 11.97 5.82 -6.50
C LYS A 29 10.55 6.11 -6.05
N PHE A 30 10.31 6.02 -4.75
CA PHE A 30 9.02 6.36 -4.18
C PHE A 30 8.86 7.89 -4.07
N GLU A 31 7.70 8.39 -4.48
CA GLU A 31 7.25 9.74 -4.21
C GLU A 31 6.60 9.78 -2.82
N ILE A 32 7.03 10.72 -1.99
CA ILE A 32 6.49 10.91 -0.65
C ILE A 32 5.07 11.47 -0.74
N GLY A 33 4.13 10.73 -0.16
CA GLY A 33 2.73 11.11 -0.02
C GLY A 33 2.43 11.85 1.29
N PRO A 34 1.14 12.02 1.62
CA PRO A 34 0.74 12.65 2.87
C PRO A 34 1.08 11.77 4.07
N LYS A 35 1.46 12.40 5.19
CA LYS A 35 1.50 11.74 6.50
C LYS A 35 0.19 11.97 7.22
N VAL A 36 -0.47 10.90 7.66
CA VAL A 36 -1.77 10.98 8.32
C VAL A 36 -1.71 10.34 9.70
N ARG A 37 -2.47 10.91 10.64
CA ARG A 37 -2.75 10.25 11.91
C ARG A 37 -3.97 9.36 11.73
N VAL A 38 -3.85 8.11 12.08
CA VAL A 38 -4.97 7.17 12.17
C VAL A 38 -5.26 6.91 13.64
N ALA A 39 -6.48 7.24 14.00
CA ALA A 39 -7.06 7.00 15.33
C ALA A 39 -8.32 6.16 15.13
N ASP A 40 -8.13 4.84 15.01
CA ASP A 40 -9.17 3.82 15.04
C ASP A 40 -8.99 2.98 16.31
N ASP A 41 -9.18 1.67 16.25
CA ASP A 41 -8.83 0.74 17.33
C ASP A 41 -7.35 0.84 17.74
N TYR A 42 -6.51 1.38 16.84
CA TYR A 42 -5.10 1.65 17.07
C TYR A 42 -4.78 3.13 16.84
N GLN A 43 -3.74 3.61 17.52
CA GLN A 43 -3.20 4.95 17.34
C GLN A 43 -1.87 4.86 16.61
N ARG A 44 -1.80 5.38 15.38
CA ARG A 44 -0.59 5.35 14.56
C ARG A 44 -0.46 6.55 13.64
N PHE A 45 0.76 6.81 13.19
CA PHE A 45 1.03 7.72 12.08
C PHE A 45 1.46 6.92 10.87
N CYS A 46 0.78 7.13 9.74
CA CYS A 46 1.08 6.44 8.49
C CYS A 46 1.66 7.45 7.49
N GLN A 47 2.87 7.17 6.99
CA GLN A 47 3.46 7.89 5.86
C GLN A 47 3.09 7.15 4.57
N PHE A 48 2.42 7.85 3.65
CA PHE A 48 2.11 7.28 2.33
C PHE A 48 3.28 7.46 1.37
N TYR A 49 3.42 6.52 0.45
CA TYR A 49 4.36 6.57 -0.67
C TYR A 49 3.65 6.13 -1.95
N PHE A 50 4.11 6.68 -3.08
CA PHE A 50 3.59 6.36 -4.41
C PHE A 50 4.73 5.96 -5.33
N VAL A 51 4.47 5.01 -6.23
CA VAL A 51 5.41 4.61 -7.27
C VAL A 51 4.62 4.28 -8.53
N LYS A 52 5.19 4.60 -9.70
CA LYS A 52 4.64 4.20 -11.00
C LYS A 52 5.45 3.03 -11.51
N ILE A 53 4.77 1.93 -11.83
CA ILE A 53 5.39 0.71 -12.32
C ILE A 53 4.62 0.25 -13.54
N ASP A 54 5.33 0.01 -14.63
CA ASP A 54 4.79 -0.49 -15.89
C ASP A 54 5.30 -1.91 -16.14
N ARG A 55 4.71 -2.86 -15.41
CA ARG A 55 4.98 -4.30 -15.58
C ARG A 55 3.69 -5.10 -15.38
N PRO A 56 3.51 -6.24 -16.07
CA PRO A 56 2.33 -7.06 -15.87
C PRO A 56 2.29 -7.65 -14.45
N ALA A 57 1.09 -8.00 -13.97
CA ALA A 57 0.89 -8.42 -12.58
C ALA A 57 1.60 -9.75 -12.23
N ASP A 58 1.87 -10.60 -13.22
CA ASP A 58 2.60 -11.86 -13.10
C ASP A 58 4.12 -11.70 -13.05
N ALA A 59 4.64 -10.49 -13.32
CA ALA A 59 6.07 -10.18 -13.19
C ALA A 59 6.49 -9.84 -11.75
N PHE A 60 5.54 -9.74 -10.81
CA PHE A 60 5.84 -9.53 -9.40
C PHE A 60 6.24 -10.85 -8.73
N VAL A 61 7.27 -10.80 -7.89
CA VAL A 61 7.68 -11.95 -7.08
C VAL A 61 6.95 -11.84 -5.75
N ILE A 62 5.84 -12.57 -5.62
CA ILE A 62 4.99 -12.50 -4.42
C ILE A 62 5.52 -13.40 -3.31
N GLN A 63 5.57 -12.86 -2.09
CA GLN A 63 5.81 -13.66 -0.89
C GLN A 63 4.45 -14.20 -0.42
N GLY A 64 4.21 -15.50 -0.61
CA GLY A 64 2.87 -16.09 -0.51
C GLY A 64 2.24 -16.10 0.89
N VAL A 65 2.99 -15.76 1.94
CA VAL A 65 2.45 -15.62 3.30
C VAL A 65 1.83 -14.23 3.49
N GLU A 66 2.43 -13.19 2.90
CA GLU A 66 1.98 -11.80 2.96
C GLU A 66 1.01 -11.45 1.81
N VAL A 67 1.27 -11.96 0.61
CA VAL A 67 0.57 -11.59 -0.62
C VAL A 67 0.01 -12.82 -1.32
N ALA A 68 -1.32 -12.96 -1.29
CA ALA A 68 -2.02 -14.04 -1.97
C ALA A 68 -2.14 -13.82 -3.50
N ASN A 69 -2.30 -12.57 -3.96
CA ASN A 69 -2.49 -12.24 -5.37
C ASN A 69 -2.20 -10.76 -5.65
N VAL A 70 -1.82 -10.44 -6.89
CA VAL A 70 -1.61 -9.07 -7.39
C VAL A 70 -2.47 -8.85 -8.64
N LYS A 71 -3.14 -7.71 -8.70
CA LYS A 71 -3.95 -7.32 -9.86
C LYS A 71 -3.91 -5.81 -10.08
N TRP A 72 -3.72 -5.41 -11.33
CA TRP A 72 -3.96 -4.03 -11.75
C TRP A 72 -5.46 -3.73 -11.83
N VAL A 73 -5.87 -2.65 -11.18
CA VAL A 73 -7.27 -2.19 -11.15
C VAL A 73 -7.32 -0.72 -11.56
N LYS A 74 -8.41 -0.33 -12.23
CA LYS A 74 -8.66 1.10 -12.47
C LYS A 74 -9.02 1.77 -11.16
N ILE A 75 -8.48 2.96 -10.91
CA ILE A 75 -8.71 3.69 -9.66
C ILE A 75 -10.19 4.00 -9.38
N GLN A 76 -10.97 4.21 -10.45
CA GLN A 76 -12.41 4.44 -10.39
C GLN A 76 -13.16 3.18 -9.96
N ASP A 77 -12.74 2.01 -10.44
CA ASP A 77 -13.32 0.73 -10.05
C ASP A 77 -12.95 0.39 -8.60
N LEU A 78 -11.70 0.63 -8.20
CA LEU A 78 -11.27 0.46 -6.81
C LEU A 78 -12.09 1.32 -5.84
N SER A 79 -12.28 2.60 -6.17
CA SER A 79 -13.08 3.53 -5.35
C SER A 79 -14.52 3.06 -5.19
N ARG A 80 -15.13 2.56 -6.27
CA ARG A 80 -16.48 2.00 -6.24
C ARG A 80 -16.55 0.73 -5.39
N ASN A 81 -15.63 -0.21 -5.60
CA ASN A 81 -15.61 -1.48 -4.88
C ASN A 81 -15.43 -1.29 -3.36
N ILE A 82 -14.59 -0.35 -2.92
CA ILE A 82 -14.41 -0.03 -1.49
C ILE A 82 -15.72 0.43 -0.84
N LEU A 83 -16.57 1.13 -1.60
CA LEU A 83 -17.86 1.62 -1.10
C LEU A 83 -18.95 0.55 -1.13
N GLU A 84 -18.96 -0.30 -2.17
CA GLU A 84 -19.98 -1.33 -2.39
C GLU A 84 -19.73 -2.62 -1.59
N HIS A 85 -18.45 -2.95 -1.35
CA HIS A 85 -18.00 -4.19 -0.70
C HIS A 85 -16.94 -3.92 0.37
N PRO A 86 -17.21 -3.08 1.39
CA PRO A 86 -16.20 -2.64 2.36
C PRO A 86 -15.59 -3.78 3.19
N ASP A 87 -16.28 -4.91 3.32
CA ASP A 87 -15.84 -6.12 4.02
C ASP A 87 -14.75 -6.90 3.27
N GLU A 88 -14.58 -6.67 1.97
CA GLU A 88 -13.47 -7.23 1.19
C GLU A 88 -12.16 -6.44 1.37
N PHE A 89 -12.21 -5.29 2.06
CA PHE A 89 -11.08 -4.39 2.24
C PHE A 89 -10.70 -4.24 3.71
N THR A 90 -9.46 -3.85 3.97
CA THR A 90 -9.05 -3.50 5.32
C THR A 90 -9.84 -2.25 5.80
N PRO A 91 -10.27 -2.19 7.08
CA PRO A 91 -11.14 -1.13 7.57
C PRO A 91 -10.71 0.32 7.23
N PRO A 92 -9.40 0.65 7.21
CA PRO A 92 -8.96 2.01 6.85
C PRO A 92 -9.18 2.41 5.38
N MET A 93 -9.40 1.45 4.46
CA MET A 93 -9.44 1.72 3.01
C MET A 93 -10.52 2.71 2.60
N GLY A 94 -11.69 2.69 3.25
CA GLY A 94 -12.75 3.68 3.00
C GLY A 94 -12.30 5.12 3.25
N ARG A 95 -11.41 5.34 4.24
CA ARG A 95 -10.81 6.66 4.50
C ARG A 95 -9.77 7.02 3.44
N TYR A 96 -9.03 6.03 2.93
CA TYR A 96 -7.94 6.24 1.99
C TYR A 96 -8.40 6.45 0.55
N ALA A 97 -9.65 6.13 0.20
CA ALA A 97 -10.21 6.37 -1.13
C ALA A 97 -9.97 7.82 -1.64
N LYS A 98 -10.01 8.81 -0.74
CA LYS A 98 -9.73 10.23 -1.08
C LYS A 98 -8.26 10.53 -1.39
N ILE A 99 -7.33 9.73 -0.85
CA ILE A 99 -5.89 9.85 -1.11
C ILE A 99 -5.56 9.29 -2.50
N LEU A 100 -6.32 8.29 -2.93
CA LEU A 100 -6.14 7.55 -4.17
C LEU A 100 -6.64 8.31 -5.42
N SER A 101 -7.53 9.29 -5.26
CA SER A 101 -8.12 10.08 -6.34
C SER A 101 -7.27 11.28 -6.80
N ARG A 102 -5.93 11.14 -6.80
CA ARG A 102 -4.98 12.17 -7.26
C ARG A 102 -4.87 12.23 -8.78
#